data_AF-A0A6L5BB85-F1
#
_entry.id   AF-A0A6L5BB85-F1
#
_cell.length_a   1.000
_cell.length_b   1.000
_cell.length_c   1.000
_cell.angle_alpha   90.00
_cell.angle_beta   90.00
_cell.angle_gamma   90.00
#
_symmetry.space_group_name_H-M   'P 1'
#
loop_
_entity.id
_entity.type
_entity.pdbx_description
1 polymer ?
#
loop_
_entity_poly.entity_id
_entity_poly.type
_entity_poly.pdbx_seq_one_letter_code
_entity_poly.pdbx_strand_id
1 'polypeptide(L)'
;MGHWEDLHNPKYHFVKCVCGWTLVFLFAPPGIWLSLSIADQTSISCSIEDFYADGLPSTNVSSFNQSRIYFQLYLGNSEEDMGVYYNDLNLTFSYYSTAGNIVSVGNYTIHGFHQGIESKTQRKDFVVMTQGLSLQEISSNRSLIFRVDLGTAMKFREIFSKAKSKTRKIMAWAKVEVDPITGKKITFQLTSY
;
A
#
# COMPACT_ATOMS: atom_id res chain seq x y z
N MET A 1 -15.46 57.41 -26.32
CA MET A 1 -14.88 56.71 -27.49
C MET A 1 -13.40 56.57 -27.24
N GLY A 2 -12.97 55.45 -26.68
CA GLY A 2 -11.56 55.21 -26.44
C GLY A 2 -11.34 53.71 -26.36
N HIS A 3 -10.14 53.31 -26.74
CA HIS A 3 -9.52 52.07 -26.30
C HIS A 3 -9.73 50.81 -27.16
N TRP A 4 -9.68 50.94 -28.50
CA TRP A 4 -9.46 49.80 -29.40
C TRP A 4 -8.05 49.78 -30.04
N GLU A 5 -7.32 50.89 -30.03
CA GLU A 5 -5.98 51.00 -30.62
C GLU A 5 -4.86 50.40 -29.73
N ASP A 6 -5.09 50.27 -28.42
CA ASP A 6 -4.10 49.73 -27.48
C ASP A 6 -3.93 48.20 -27.55
N LEU A 7 -4.86 47.49 -28.20
CA LEU A 7 -4.81 46.04 -28.35
C LEU A 7 -3.72 45.57 -29.32
N HIS A 8 -3.20 46.44 -30.19
CA HIS A 8 -2.15 46.12 -31.16
C HIS A 8 -0.77 46.71 -30.81
N ASN A 9 -0.58 47.23 -29.58
CA ASN A 9 0.71 47.72 -29.16
C ASN A 9 1.64 46.55 -28.75
N PRO A 10 2.76 46.30 -29.43
CA PRO A 10 3.65 45.16 -29.14
C PRO A 10 4.26 45.24 -27.74
N LYS A 11 4.38 46.43 -27.14
CA LYS A 11 4.84 46.61 -25.76
C LYS A 11 3.82 46.06 -24.75
N TYR A 12 2.53 46.19 -25.03
CA TYR A 12 1.46 45.67 -24.17
C TYR A 12 1.41 44.13 -24.20
N HIS A 13 1.59 43.53 -25.37
CA HIS A 13 1.73 42.08 -25.51
C HIS A 13 2.97 41.54 -24.78
N PHE A 14 4.09 42.27 -24.87
CA PHE A 14 5.31 41.92 -24.15
C PHE A 14 5.14 42.01 -22.63
N VAL A 15 4.54 43.08 -22.11
CA VAL A 15 4.27 43.24 -20.66
C VAL A 15 3.28 42.18 -20.16
N LYS A 16 2.23 41.86 -20.91
CA LYS A 16 1.31 40.77 -20.56
C LYS A 16 2.01 39.41 -20.51
N CYS A 17 2.89 39.13 -21.46
CA CYS A 17 3.65 37.89 -21.49
C CYS A 17 4.60 37.81 -20.28
N VAL A 18 5.40 38.84 -20.04
CA VAL A 18 6.36 38.89 -18.93
C VAL A 18 5.65 38.83 -17.57
N CYS A 19 4.60 39.62 -17.36
CA CYS A 19 3.82 39.60 -16.13
C CYS A 19 3.08 38.26 -15.93
N GLY A 20 2.58 37.64 -17.00
CA GLY A 20 1.96 36.33 -16.93
C GLY A 20 2.95 35.25 -16.47
N TRP A 21 4.13 35.19 -17.08
CA TRP A 21 5.18 34.24 -16.68
C TRP A 21 5.70 34.50 -15.26
N THR A 22 5.89 35.77 -14.84
CA THR A 22 6.34 36.07 -13.48
C THR A 22 5.34 35.63 -12.41
N LEU A 23 4.03 35.80 -12.66
CA LEU A 23 3.01 35.29 -11.75
C LEU A 23 3.04 33.76 -11.66
N VAL A 24 3.18 33.06 -12.80
CA VAL A 24 3.31 31.59 -12.81
C VAL A 24 4.52 31.14 -11.99
N PHE A 25 5.69 31.73 -12.20
CA PHE A 25 6.90 31.35 -11.44
C PHE A 25 6.83 31.72 -9.96
N LEU A 26 6.09 32.76 -9.58
CA LEU A 26 5.92 33.15 -8.18
C LEU A 26 4.94 32.24 -7.44
N PHE A 27 3.83 31.85 -8.06
CA PHE A 27 2.74 31.12 -7.40
C PHE A 27 2.79 29.60 -7.60
N ALA A 28 3.38 29.10 -8.69
CA ALA A 28 3.44 27.66 -8.92
C ALA A 28 4.26 26.90 -7.87
N PRO A 29 5.48 27.32 -7.46
CA PRO A 29 6.25 26.58 -6.46
C PRO A 29 5.58 26.50 -5.09
N PRO A 30 4.98 27.58 -4.53
CA PRO A 30 4.18 27.50 -3.32
C PRO A 30 2.95 26.59 -3.46
N GLY A 31 2.27 26.63 -4.61
CA GLY A 31 1.11 25.76 -4.90
C GLY A 31 1.50 24.28 -4.88
N ILE A 32 2.58 23.92 -5.59
CA ILE A 32 3.15 22.57 -5.60
C ILE A 32 3.55 22.13 -4.18
N TRP A 33 4.22 23.01 -3.44
CA TRP A 33 4.64 22.71 -2.07
C TRP A 33 3.46 22.47 -1.13
N LEU A 34 2.43 23.32 -1.23
CA LEU A 34 1.23 23.22 -0.41
C LEU A 34 0.46 21.94 -0.74
N SER A 35 0.26 21.65 -2.03
CA SER A 35 -0.37 20.42 -2.54
C SER A 35 0.30 19.17 -1.96
N LEU A 36 1.62 19.06 -2.08
CA LEU A 36 2.40 17.94 -1.54
C LEU A 36 2.40 17.87 0.00
N SER A 37 2.18 18.99 0.68
CA SER A 37 2.10 19.05 2.14
C SER A 37 0.74 18.56 2.64
N ILE A 38 -0.33 18.85 1.91
CA ILE A 38 -1.71 18.49 2.26
C ILE A 38 -2.06 17.06 1.82
N ALA A 39 -1.38 16.52 0.80
CA ALA A 39 -1.56 15.16 0.27
C ALA A 39 -2.00 14.17 1.37
N ASP A 40 -3.21 13.65 1.27
CA ASP A 40 -3.80 12.88 2.34
C ASP A 40 -3.38 11.42 2.23
N GLN A 41 -3.18 10.76 3.37
CA GLN A 41 -2.92 9.33 3.43
C GLN A 41 -4.22 8.52 3.40
N THR A 42 -5.37 9.14 3.69
CA THR A 42 -6.69 8.50 3.71
C THR A 42 -7.15 8.00 2.34
N SER A 43 -6.61 8.57 1.26
CA SER A 43 -6.87 8.18 -0.13
C SER A 43 -6.15 6.89 -0.55
N ILE A 44 -5.31 6.33 0.33
CA ILE A 44 -4.65 5.05 0.10
C ILE A 44 -5.40 3.96 0.85
N SER A 45 -5.94 3.03 0.06
CA SER A 45 -6.60 1.83 0.55
C SER A 45 -5.64 0.66 0.51
N CYS A 46 -5.58 -0.09 1.60
CA CYS A 46 -4.81 -1.33 1.69
C CYS A 46 -5.69 -2.42 2.29
N SER A 47 -5.80 -3.57 1.63
CA SER A 47 -6.59 -4.70 2.11
C SER A 47 -5.98 -6.04 1.69
N ILE A 48 -6.30 -7.09 2.44
CA ILE A 48 -5.96 -8.47 2.09
C ILE A 48 -7.25 -9.13 1.59
N GLU A 49 -7.33 -9.33 0.29
CA GLU A 49 -8.53 -9.84 -0.38
C GLU A 49 -8.65 -11.35 -0.15
N ASP A 50 -7.63 -12.09 -0.57
CA ASP A 50 -7.55 -13.54 -0.42
C ASP A 50 -6.46 -13.93 0.57
N PHE A 51 -6.77 -14.91 1.41
CA PHE A 51 -5.84 -15.52 2.34
C PHE A 51 -6.16 -17.01 2.45
N TYR A 52 -5.14 -17.83 2.23
CA TYR A 52 -5.24 -19.28 2.26
C TYR A 52 -3.98 -19.86 2.88
N ALA A 53 -4.12 -20.68 3.92
CA ALA A 53 -3.00 -21.36 4.53
C ALA A 53 -3.12 -22.86 4.25
N ASP A 54 -2.18 -23.39 3.47
CA ASP A 54 -2.10 -24.82 3.16
C ASP A 54 -1.11 -25.51 4.10
N GLY A 55 -1.56 -26.59 4.70
CA GLY A 55 -0.75 -27.52 5.49
C GLY A 55 -0.77 -28.89 4.84
N LEU A 56 -0.46 -28.99 3.54
CA LEU A 56 -0.49 -30.28 2.86
C LEU A 56 0.55 -31.23 3.47
N PRO A 57 0.16 -32.39 4.03
CA PRO A 57 1.11 -33.41 4.46
C PRO A 57 1.76 -33.98 3.19
N SER A 58 3.04 -33.68 2.98
CA SER A 58 3.73 -34.24 1.82
C SER A 58 3.85 -35.75 2.01
N THR A 59 3.31 -36.53 1.08
CA THR A 59 3.39 -38.00 1.08
C THR A 59 4.82 -38.50 0.81
N ASN A 60 5.75 -37.59 0.54
CA ASN A 60 7.16 -37.88 0.32
C ASN A 60 7.94 -37.60 1.59
N VAL A 61 8.51 -38.66 2.17
CA VAL A 61 9.34 -38.69 3.39
C VAL A 61 10.60 -37.79 3.30
N SER A 62 10.83 -37.12 2.18
CA SER A 62 12.00 -36.28 1.89
C SER A 62 11.71 -34.77 1.79
N SER A 63 10.45 -34.33 1.83
CA SER A 63 10.13 -32.89 1.91
C SER A 63 9.67 -32.55 3.32
N PHE A 64 10.47 -31.75 4.03
CA PHE A 64 10.08 -31.18 5.32
C PHE A 64 8.66 -30.61 5.23
N ASN A 65 7.81 -30.91 6.23
CA ASN A 65 6.43 -30.42 6.34
C ASN A 65 6.41 -28.87 6.36
N GLN A 66 6.37 -28.26 5.18
CA GLN A 66 6.45 -26.82 5.00
C GLN A 66 5.05 -26.31 4.63
N SER A 67 4.31 -25.87 5.65
CA SER A 67 3.05 -25.15 5.47
C SER A 67 3.30 -23.84 4.72
N ARG A 68 2.36 -23.43 3.86
CA ARG A 68 2.46 -22.20 3.05
C ARG A 68 1.25 -21.33 3.25
N ILE A 69 1.45 -20.01 3.31
CA ILE A 69 0.38 -19.02 3.34
C ILE A 69 0.38 -18.32 1.99
N TYR A 70 -0.70 -18.47 1.24
CA TYR A 70 -0.99 -17.69 0.04
C TYR A 70 -1.81 -16.47 0.42
N PHE A 71 -1.46 -15.33 -0.16
CA PHE A 71 -2.17 -14.08 0.09
C PHE A 71 -2.30 -13.24 -1.18
N GLN A 72 -3.35 -12.43 -1.22
CA GLN A 72 -3.54 -11.37 -2.21
C GLN A 72 -3.64 -10.02 -1.49
N LEU A 73 -2.62 -9.19 -1.69
CA LEU A 73 -2.60 -7.81 -1.21
C LEU A 73 -3.18 -6.89 -2.28
N TYR A 74 -4.16 -6.09 -1.90
CA TYR A 74 -4.72 -5.02 -2.69
C TYR A 74 -4.25 -3.66 -2.16
N LEU A 75 -3.75 -2.82 -3.07
CA LEU A 75 -3.35 -1.45 -2.83
C LEU A 75 -4.06 -0.55 -3.83
N GLY A 76 -4.90 0.37 -3.36
CA GLY A 76 -5.61 1.33 -4.19
C GLY A 76 -5.20 2.75 -3.83
N ASN A 77 -4.84 3.54 -4.83
CA ASN A 77 -4.67 4.97 -4.71
C ASN A 77 -5.91 5.65 -5.31
N SER A 78 -6.67 6.39 -4.51
CA SER A 78 -7.81 7.17 -4.99
C SER A 78 -7.49 8.65 -5.19
N GLU A 79 -6.22 9.07 -5.10
CA GLU A 79 -5.85 10.44 -5.45
C GLU A 79 -5.91 10.68 -6.95
N GLU A 80 -6.55 11.80 -7.32
CA GLU A 80 -6.80 12.23 -8.69
C GLU A 80 -5.58 12.95 -9.31
N ASP A 81 -4.72 13.55 -8.48
CA ASP A 81 -3.61 14.41 -8.94
C ASP A 81 -2.21 13.86 -8.62
N MET A 82 -2.13 12.77 -7.84
CA MET A 82 -0.87 12.27 -7.30
C MET A 82 -0.69 10.76 -7.45
N GLY A 83 0.49 10.38 -7.94
CA GLY A 83 0.97 9.00 -7.86
C GLY A 83 1.65 8.72 -6.51
N VAL A 84 1.77 7.45 -6.17
CA VAL A 84 2.37 6.98 -4.91
C VAL A 84 3.60 6.13 -5.21
N TYR A 85 4.74 6.52 -4.64
CA TYR A 85 5.95 5.69 -4.62
C TYR A 85 6.00 4.94 -3.30
N TYR A 86 5.86 3.63 -3.34
CA TYR A 86 6.11 2.77 -2.19
C TYR A 86 7.58 2.36 -2.15
N ASN A 87 8.17 2.44 -0.97
CA ASN A 87 9.35 1.67 -0.64
C ASN A 87 8.94 0.20 -0.42
N ASP A 88 9.92 -0.64 -0.11
CA ASP A 88 9.68 -2.05 0.20
C ASP A 88 8.55 -2.22 1.24
N LEU A 89 7.59 -3.07 0.90
CA LEU A 89 6.46 -3.39 1.76
C LEU A 89 6.81 -4.66 2.52
N ASN A 90 6.92 -4.53 3.84
CA ASN A 90 7.24 -5.64 4.73
C ASN A 90 5.95 -6.19 5.32
N LEU A 91 5.62 -7.43 4.93
CA LEU A 91 4.51 -8.21 5.46
C LEU A 91 5.05 -9.17 6.51
N THR A 92 4.46 -9.13 7.70
CA THR A 92 4.74 -10.10 8.76
C THR A 92 3.47 -10.87 9.06
N PHE A 93 3.57 -12.19 9.01
CA PHE A 93 2.48 -13.10 9.30
C PHE A 93 2.71 -13.65 10.70
N SER A 94 1.66 -13.59 11.53
CA SER A 94 1.65 -14.11 12.88
C SER A 94 0.29 -14.72 13.21
N TYR A 95 0.19 -15.51 14.27
CA TYR A 95 -1.10 -16.01 14.78
C TYR A 95 -1.19 -15.83 16.29
N TYR A 96 -2.43 -15.81 16.79
CA TYR A 96 -2.71 -15.83 18.22
C TYR A 96 -2.69 -17.27 18.72
N SER A 97 -1.70 -17.59 19.57
CA SER A 97 -1.64 -18.88 20.26
C SER A 97 -2.78 -19.02 21.28
N THR A 98 -3.05 -20.25 21.73
CA THR A 98 -4.04 -20.56 22.76
C THR A 98 -3.77 -19.84 24.09
N ALA A 99 -2.50 -19.50 24.36
CA ALA A 99 -2.07 -18.72 25.53
C ALA A 99 -2.22 -17.19 25.35
N GLY A 100 -2.74 -16.72 24.19
CA GLY A 100 -2.90 -15.31 23.87
C GLY A 100 -1.65 -14.61 23.32
N ASN A 101 -0.52 -15.31 23.25
CA ASN A 101 0.73 -14.76 22.69
C ASN A 101 0.66 -14.70 21.16
N ILE A 102 1.28 -13.66 20.57
CA ILE A 102 1.44 -13.53 19.12
C ILE A 102 2.72 -14.26 18.70
N VAL A 103 2.59 -15.25 17.83
CA VAL A 103 3.69 -16.06 17.33
C VAL A 103 3.90 -15.77 15.85
N SER A 104 5.11 -15.34 15.47
CA SER A 104 5.45 -15.07 14.07
C SER A 104 5.65 -16.38 13.30
N VAL A 105 5.06 -16.46 12.10
CA VAL A 105 5.13 -17.63 11.23
C VAL A 105 5.93 -17.40 9.96
N GLY A 106 6.11 -16.15 9.55
CA GLY A 106 6.89 -15.83 8.37
C GLY A 106 6.87 -14.34 8.04
N ASN A 107 7.83 -13.93 7.22
CA ASN A 107 7.92 -12.60 6.66
C ASN A 107 7.99 -12.67 5.13
N TYR A 108 7.47 -11.64 4.47
CA TYR A 108 7.54 -11.49 3.03
C TYR A 108 7.75 -10.02 2.69
N THR A 109 8.64 -9.73 1.75
CA THR A 109 8.90 -8.36 1.30
C THR A 109 8.52 -8.21 -0.16
N ILE A 110 7.57 -7.32 -0.45
CA ILE A 110 7.29 -6.88 -1.82
C ILE A 110 8.21 -5.69 -2.11
N HIS A 111 9.02 -5.80 -3.18
CA HIS A 111 9.86 -4.69 -3.59
C HIS A 111 9.05 -3.43 -3.89
N GLY A 112 9.61 -2.28 -3.49
CA GLY A 112 9.02 -0.97 -3.71
C GLY A 112 8.69 -0.73 -5.18
N PHE A 113 7.56 -0.08 -5.43
CA PHE A 113 7.07 0.19 -6.77
C PHE A 113 6.33 1.52 -6.85
N HIS A 114 6.16 2.02 -8.06
CA HIS A 114 5.38 3.22 -8.33
C HIS A 114 3.96 2.85 -8.76
N GLN A 115 3.00 3.43 -8.07
CA GLN A 115 1.58 3.37 -8.38
C GLN A 115 1.16 4.71 -8.98
N GLY A 116 0.47 4.69 -10.12
CA GLY A 116 -0.05 5.89 -10.77
C GLY A 116 -1.26 6.50 -10.04
N ILE A 117 -1.79 7.56 -10.64
CA ILE A 117 -3.05 8.22 -10.26
C ILE A 117 -4.21 7.25 -10.43
N GLU A 118 -5.16 7.31 -9.48
CA GLU A 118 -6.40 6.51 -9.49
C GLU A 118 -6.19 5.01 -9.79
N SER A 119 -4.99 4.50 -9.48
CA SER A 119 -4.59 3.18 -9.94
C SER A 119 -4.70 2.16 -8.82
N LYS A 120 -4.93 0.91 -9.22
CA LYS A 120 -5.10 -0.23 -8.32
C LYS A 120 -4.03 -1.26 -8.63
N THR A 121 -3.43 -1.82 -7.60
CA THR A 121 -2.40 -2.85 -7.71
C THR A 121 -2.78 -4.04 -6.84
N GLN A 122 -2.81 -5.22 -7.45
CA GLN A 122 -2.97 -6.49 -6.76
C GLN A 122 -1.65 -7.26 -6.81
N ARG A 123 -1.20 -7.77 -5.67
CA ARG A 123 -0.01 -8.61 -5.54
C ARG A 123 -0.40 -9.94 -4.92
N LYS A 124 -0.14 -11.02 -5.65
CA LYS A 124 -0.37 -12.40 -5.23
C LYS A 124 0.97 -13.04 -4.98
N ASP A 125 1.16 -13.60 -3.79
CA ASP A 125 2.33 -14.41 -3.49
C ASP A 125 2.06 -15.39 -2.35
N PHE A 126 3.08 -16.16 -1.98
CA PHE A 126 3.06 -17.07 -0.86
C PHE A 126 4.29 -16.90 0.04
N VAL A 127 4.12 -17.20 1.32
CA VAL A 127 5.21 -17.31 2.30
C VAL A 127 5.24 -18.71 2.87
N VAL A 128 6.44 -19.26 3.03
CA VAL A 128 6.65 -20.55 3.68
C VAL A 128 6.68 -20.30 5.19
N MET A 129 5.86 -21.04 5.95
CA MET A 129 5.86 -20.96 7.40
C MET A 129 7.17 -21.50 7.98
N THR A 130 7.61 -20.94 9.11
CA THR A 130 8.76 -21.44 9.86
C THR A 130 8.61 -22.95 10.14
N GLN A 131 9.71 -23.69 9.95
CA GLN A 131 9.76 -25.15 10.04
C GLN A 131 9.17 -25.67 11.36
N GLY A 132 8.29 -26.67 11.26
CA GLY A 132 7.70 -27.36 12.41
C GLY A 132 6.28 -26.90 12.81
N LEU A 133 5.66 -26.00 12.06
CA LEU A 133 4.29 -25.55 12.28
C LEU A 133 3.36 -26.09 11.19
N SER A 134 2.70 -27.22 11.43
CA SER A 134 1.55 -27.61 10.61
C SER A 134 0.29 -26.85 11.05
N LEU A 135 -0.53 -26.41 10.09
CA LEU A 135 -1.79 -25.70 10.40
C LEU A 135 -2.69 -26.50 11.36
N GLN A 136 -2.66 -27.83 11.21
CA GLN A 136 -3.44 -28.79 11.99
C GLN A 136 -2.95 -28.91 13.43
N GLU A 137 -1.63 -28.89 13.66
CA GLU A 137 -1.04 -28.83 15.01
C GLU A 137 -1.38 -27.50 15.70
N ILE A 138 -1.33 -26.39 14.96
CA ILE A 138 -1.59 -25.05 15.51
C ILE A 138 -3.08 -24.88 15.88
N SER A 139 -3.98 -25.38 15.05
CA SER A 139 -5.42 -25.16 15.22
C SER A 139 -6.03 -25.92 16.41
N SER A 140 -5.52 -27.10 16.77
CA SER A 140 -6.16 -27.96 17.79
C SER A 140 -7.70 -28.11 17.58
N ASN A 141 -8.16 -28.23 16.33
CA ASN A 141 -9.58 -28.27 15.91
C ASN A 141 -10.42 -27.01 16.21
N ARG A 142 -9.78 -25.85 16.47
CA ARG A 142 -10.43 -24.55 16.62
C ARG A 142 -10.07 -23.61 15.47
N SER A 143 -10.88 -22.56 15.26
CA SER A 143 -10.55 -21.53 14.29
C SER A 143 -9.24 -20.84 14.66
N LEU A 144 -8.40 -20.63 13.66
CA LEU A 144 -7.08 -20.03 13.84
C LEU A 144 -7.15 -18.57 13.41
N ILE A 145 -6.74 -17.65 14.29
CA ILE A 145 -6.72 -16.22 13.98
C ILE A 145 -5.30 -15.80 13.64
N PHE A 146 -5.08 -15.49 12.38
CA PHE A 146 -3.87 -14.85 11.90
C PHE A 146 -3.95 -13.34 12.09
N ARG A 147 -2.80 -12.74 12.35
CA ARG A 147 -2.55 -11.31 12.30
C ARG A 147 -1.51 -11.07 11.21
N VAL A 148 -1.86 -10.22 10.26
CA VAL A 148 -0.95 -9.78 9.21
C VAL A 148 -0.63 -8.33 9.44
N ASP A 149 0.64 -8.02 9.68
CA ASP A 149 1.15 -6.66 9.83
C ASP A 149 1.84 -6.23 8.54
N LEU A 150 1.46 -5.06 8.01
CA LEU A 150 2.07 -4.42 6.87
C LEU A 150 2.78 -3.15 7.32
N GLY A 151 4.08 -3.06 7.08
CA GLY A 151 4.87 -1.85 7.25
C GLY A 151 5.44 -1.38 5.91
N THR A 152 5.24 -0.11 5.58
CA THR A 152 5.87 0.51 4.40
C THR A 152 6.14 2.00 4.63
N ALA A 153 6.91 2.58 3.73
CA ALA A 153 7.11 4.02 3.64
C ALA A 153 6.82 4.46 2.22
N MET A 154 6.09 5.56 2.07
CA MET A 154 5.62 6.03 0.78
C MET A 154 5.91 7.52 0.56
N LYS A 155 5.86 7.95 -0.70
CA LYS A 155 5.94 9.36 -1.11
C LYS A 155 4.90 9.62 -2.18
N PHE A 156 4.18 10.73 -2.06
CA PHE A 156 3.33 11.23 -3.13
C PHE A 156 4.18 11.98 -4.16
N ARG A 157 3.82 11.85 -5.42
CA ARG A 157 4.41 12.62 -6.52
C ARG A 157 3.29 13.20 -7.36
N GLU A 158 3.33 14.51 -7.51
CA GLU A 158 2.42 15.25 -8.39
C GLU A 158 2.74 14.97 -9.87
N ILE A 159 1.73 14.93 -10.74
CA ILE A 159 1.90 14.66 -12.17
C ILE A 159 2.73 15.73 -12.86
N PHE A 160 2.40 17.00 -12.57
CA PHE A 160 2.91 18.16 -13.29
C PHE A 160 4.31 18.58 -12.83
N SER A 161 4.86 17.90 -11.82
CA SER A 161 6.15 18.21 -11.24
C SER A 161 7.00 16.95 -11.00
N LYS A 162 8.32 17.13 -10.88
CA LYS A 162 9.21 16.09 -10.34
C LYS A 162 9.27 16.12 -8.81
N ALA A 163 8.60 17.10 -8.19
CA ALA A 163 8.54 17.23 -6.75
C ALA A 163 7.83 16.02 -6.11
N LYS A 164 8.35 15.62 -4.96
CA LYS A 164 7.82 14.51 -4.16
C LYS A 164 7.53 15.01 -2.76
N SER A 165 6.50 14.47 -2.13
CA SER A 165 6.20 14.74 -0.74
C SER A 165 7.31 14.23 0.17
N LYS A 166 7.25 14.66 1.43
CA LYS A 166 7.99 13.98 2.50
C LYS A 166 7.58 12.52 2.58
N THR A 167 8.54 11.67 2.94
CA THR A 167 8.29 10.25 3.19
C THR A 167 7.31 10.10 4.35
N ARG A 168 6.22 9.36 4.14
CA ARG A 168 5.27 8.99 5.18
C ARG A 168 5.38 7.50 5.47
N LYS A 169 5.48 7.13 6.74
CA LYS A 169 5.50 5.72 7.15
C LYS A 169 4.08 5.28 7.42
N ILE A 170 3.69 4.14 6.89
CA ILE A 170 2.39 3.53 7.12
C ILE A 170 2.61 2.19 7.82
N MET A 171 1.80 1.94 8.84
CA MET A 171 1.67 0.63 9.44
C MET A 171 0.18 0.29 9.51
N ALA A 172 -0.19 -0.84 8.93
CA ALA A 172 -1.54 -1.36 8.96
C ALA A 172 -1.49 -2.82 9.41
N TRP A 173 -2.54 -3.29 10.06
CA TRP A 173 -2.65 -4.72 10.35
C TRP A 173 -4.09 -5.19 10.16
N ALA A 174 -4.21 -6.50 9.95
CA ALA A 174 -5.50 -7.13 9.79
C ALA A 174 -5.56 -8.46 10.54
N LYS A 175 -6.73 -8.74 11.12
CA LYS A 175 -7.06 -10.06 11.67
C LYS A 175 -7.75 -10.88 10.59
N VAL A 176 -7.23 -12.08 10.35
CA VAL A 176 -7.76 -13.05 9.41
C VAL A 176 -8.10 -14.32 10.19
N GLU A 177 -9.38 -14.62 10.32
CA GLU A 177 -9.82 -15.90 10.87
C GLU A 177 -9.83 -16.95 9.75
N VAL A 178 -9.24 -18.10 10.02
CA VAL A 178 -9.04 -19.18 9.04
C VAL A 178 -9.67 -20.46 9.54
N ASP A 179 -10.36 -21.15 8.63
CA ASP A 179 -10.91 -22.47 8.88
C ASP A 179 -9.77 -23.49 9.00
N PRO A 180 -9.77 -24.32 10.05
CA PRO A 180 -8.67 -25.23 10.30
C PRO A 180 -8.63 -26.46 9.40
N ILE A 181 -9.76 -26.83 8.79
CA ILE A 181 -9.89 -27.98 7.90
C ILE A 181 -9.60 -27.56 6.48
N THR A 182 -10.16 -26.43 6.05
CA THR A 182 -10.03 -25.96 4.67
C THR A 182 -8.87 -25.00 4.47
N GLY A 183 -8.31 -24.38 5.51
CA GLY A 183 -7.24 -23.39 5.39
C GLY A 183 -7.69 -22.06 4.78
N LYS A 184 -8.98 -21.88 4.50
CA LYS A 184 -9.54 -20.68 3.87
C LYS A 184 -9.94 -19.64 4.90
N LYS A 185 -9.76 -18.37 4.55
CA LYS A 185 -10.29 -17.23 5.30
C LYS A 185 -11.82 -17.33 5.47
N ILE A 186 -12.28 -17.19 6.71
CA ILE A 186 -13.68 -17.12 7.12
C ILE A 186 -14.09 -15.64 7.32
N THR A 187 -13.33 -14.90 8.11
CA THR A 187 -13.64 -13.52 8.53
C THR A 187 -12.42 -12.62 8.42
N PHE A 188 -12.64 -11.35 8.07
CA PHE A 188 -11.57 -10.35 7.93
C PHE A 188 -11.95 -9.03 8.61
N GLN A 189 -11.06 -8.54 9.48
CA GLN A 189 -11.20 -7.23 10.11
C GLN A 189 -9.94 -6.40 9.86
N LEU A 190 -10.11 -5.28 9.15
CA LEU A 190 -9.08 -4.26 8.96
C LEU A 190 -9.02 -3.35 10.18
N THR A 191 -7.83 -3.08 10.68
CA THR A 191 -7.62 -2.01 11.66
C THR A 191 -6.40 -1.20 11.22
N SER A 192 -6.66 -0.04 10.63
CA SER A 192 -5.64 0.95 10.25
C SER A 192 -5.44 1.96 11.39
N TYR A 193 -4.18 2.33 11.66
CA TYR A 193 -3.80 3.44 12.56
C TYR A 193 -3.27 4.62 11.76
#